data_AF-A0A812RQM0-F1
#
_entry.id   AF-A0A812RQM0-F1
#
_cell.length_a   1.000
_cell.length_b   1.000
_cell.length_c   1.000
_cell.angle_alpha   90.00
_cell.angle_beta   90.00
_cell.angle_gamma   90.00
#
_symmetry.space_group_name_H-M   'P 1'
#
loop_
_entity.id
_entity.type
_entity.pdbx_description
1 polymer ?
#
loop_
_entity_poly.entity_id
_entity_poly.type
_entity_poly.pdbx_seq_one_letter_code
_entity_poly.pdbx_strand_id
1 'polypeptide(L)'
;VCKSFENELGTTMPMKYFDPLGMAKDDDADDFRRRRMSEIKNGRVAMLATIGYIAPEYFRLPGYCSPSADLKFADIPNGVQALYKMPAEGWAQIAVFIGFLELFPM
;
A
#
# COMPACT_ATOMS: atom_id res chain seq x y z
N VAL A 1 -13.56 -18.35 27.59
CA VAL A 1 -13.16 -17.08 28.24
C VAL A 1 -12.94 -16.10 27.11
N CYS A 2 -13.89 -15.19 26.90
CA CYS A 2 -13.86 -14.17 25.86
C CYS A 2 -12.55 -13.37 26.02
N LYS A 3 -11.59 -13.55 25.10
CA LYS A 3 -10.30 -12.88 25.17
C LYS A 3 -10.51 -11.46 24.67
N SER A 4 -10.64 -10.50 25.60
CA SER A 4 -10.59 -9.10 25.22
C SER A 4 -9.23 -8.80 24.57
N PHE A 5 -9.21 -8.46 23.29
CA PHE A 5 -8.00 -8.20 22.49
C PHE A 5 -7.27 -6.89 22.88
N GLU A 6 -7.54 -6.37 24.08
CA GLU A 6 -7.01 -5.12 24.63
C GLU A 6 -5.48 -5.12 24.82
N ASN A 7 -4.87 -6.30 24.98
CA ASN A 7 -3.43 -6.49 25.17
C ASN A 7 -2.67 -6.97 23.91
N GLU A 8 -3.33 -6.99 22.74
CA GLU A 8 -2.70 -7.40 21.48
C GLU A 8 -1.82 -6.29 20.87
N LEU A 9 -0.84 -6.71 20.06
CA LEU A 9 0.14 -5.81 19.45
C LEU A 9 -0.56 -4.85 18.48
N GLY A 10 -0.64 -3.57 18.84
CA GLY A 10 -1.38 -2.53 18.11
C GLY A 10 -2.18 -1.58 19.00
N THR A 11 -2.45 -1.95 20.26
CA THR A 11 -3.11 -1.07 21.24
C THR A 11 -2.09 -0.12 21.90
N THR A 12 -1.84 1.02 21.27
CA THR A 12 -0.95 2.06 21.81
C THR A 12 -1.72 3.29 22.29
N MET A 13 -1.12 4.05 23.22
CA MET A 13 -1.68 5.34 23.66
C MET A 13 -1.60 6.35 22.51
N PRO A 14 -2.57 7.28 22.34
CA PRO A 14 -3.61 7.72 23.28
C PRO A 14 -4.96 6.98 23.18
N MET A 15 -5.19 6.17 22.14
CA MET A 15 -6.50 5.57 21.86
C MET A 15 -6.73 4.16 22.42
N LYS A 16 -5.72 3.52 23.05
CA LYS A 16 -5.81 2.18 23.68
C LYS A 16 -6.50 1.16 22.73
N TYR A 17 -7.60 0.53 23.13
CA TYR A 17 -8.39 -0.37 22.29
C TYR A 17 -9.46 0.42 21.54
N PHE A 18 -9.28 0.56 20.22
CA PHE A 18 -10.15 1.36 19.36
C PHE A 18 -10.96 0.46 18.42
N ASP A 19 -12.16 0.08 18.88
CA ASP A 19 -13.15 -0.65 18.07
C ASP A 19 -14.56 -0.02 18.22
N PRO A 20 -14.82 1.16 17.61
CA PRO A 20 -16.13 1.80 17.68
C PRO A 20 -17.21 1.07 16.86
N LEU A 21 -16.81 0.23 15.90
CA LEU A 21 -17.71 -0.50 15.00
C LEU A 21 -17.98 -1.95 15.46
N GLY A 22 -17.43 -2.37 16.60
CA GLY A 22 -17.63 -3.70 17.17
C GLY A 22 -17.12 -4.83 16.28
N MET A 23 -16.19 -4.53 15.39
CA MET A 23 -15.69 -5.43 14.37
C MET A 23 -14.87 -6.58 14.95
N ALA A 24 -14.38 -6.47 16.18
CA ALA A 24 -13.61 -7.50 16.88
C ALA A 24 -14.38 -8.15 18.05
N LYS A 25 -15.72 -7.99 18.10
CA LYS A 25 -16.57 -8.54 19.17
C LYS A 25 -16.89 -10.03 19.05
N ASP A 26 -16.73 -10.64 17.88
CA ASP A 26 -17.02 -12.04 17.67
C ASP A 26 -15.77 -12.90 17.92
N ASP A 27 -15.92 -13.95 18.72
CA ASP A 27 -14.89 -14.85 19.30
C ASP A 27 -14.04 -15.65 18.26
N ASP A 28 -14.05 -15.25 16.98
CA ASP A 28 -13.30 -15.91 15.92
C ASP A 28 -11.87 -15.36 15.82
N ALA A 29 -10.96 -16.00 16.55
CA ALA A 29 -9.53 -15.70 16.53
C ALA A 29 -8.90 -15.73 15.12
N ASP A 30 -9.45 -16.56 14.23
CA ASP A 30 -9.02 -16.67 12.84
C ASP A 30 -9.38 -15.42 12.00
N ASP A 31 -10.56 -14.85 12.25
CA ASP A 31 -11.00 -13.61 11.61
C ASP A 31 -10.20 -12.41 12.09
N PHE A 32 -9.88 -12.36 13.39
CA PHE A 32 -8.97 -11.34 13.93
C PHE A 32 -7.58 -11.46 13.28
N ARG A 33 -7.04 -12.66 13.17
CA ARG A 33 -5.73 -12.90 12.52
C ARG A 33 -5.74 -12.46 11.06
N ARG A 34 -6.80 -12.77 10.30
CA ARG A 34 -6.95 -12.33 8.90
C ARG A 34 -6.99 -10.81 8.77
N ARG A 35 -7.69 -10.12 9.68
CA ARG A 35 -7.78 -8.65 9.69
C ARG A 35 -6.43 -8.01 10.02
N ARG A 36 -5.70 -8.55 11.00
CA ARG A 36 -4.32 -8.10 11.31
C ARG A 36 -3.38 -8.28 10.13
N MET A 37 -3.43 -9.42 9.43
CA MET A 37 -2.63 -9.63 8.22
C MET A 37 -2.96 -8.62 7.11
N SER A 38 -4.25 -8.31 6.93
CA SER A 38 -4.72 -7.33 5.94
C SER A 38 -4.26 -5.90 6.30
N GLU A 39 -4.31 -5.55 7.59
CA GLU A 39 -3.84 -4.26 8.10
C GLU A 39 -2.32 -4.08 7.86
N ILE A 40 -1.53 -5.11 8.15
CA ILE A 40 -0.08 -5.08 7.91
C ILE A 40 0.23 -4.97 6.41
N LYS A 41 -0.50 -5.70 5.55
CA LYS A 41 -0.32 -5.62 4.09
C LYS A 41 -0.61 -4.19 3.59
N ASN A 42 -1.73 -3.59 4.03
CA ASN A 42 -2.08 -2.21 3.69
C ASN A 42 -1.07 -1.20 4.24
N GLY A 43 -0.60 -1.38 5.48
CA GLY A 43 0.41 -0.52 6.08
C GLY A 43 1.73 -0.51 5.31
N ARG A 44 2.21 -1.68 4.86
CA ARG A 44 3.43 -1.80 4.03
C ARG A 44 3.27 -1.10 2.69
N VAL A 45 2.13 -1.29 2.02
CA VAL A 45 1.82 -0.60 0.75
C VAL A 45 1.74 0.91 0.97
N ALA A 46 1.13 1.37 2.05
CA ALA A 46 1.04 2.79 2.38
C ALA A 46 2.42 3.43 2.64
N MET A 47 3.32 2.75 3.35
CA MET A 47 4.69 3.25 3.58
C MET A 47 5.48 3.38 2.28
N LEU A 48 5.37 2.41 1.36
CA LEU A 48 6.02 2.50 0.05
C LEU A 48 5.37 3.59 -0.82
N ALA A 49 4.05 3.75 -0.73
CA ALA A 49 3.32 4.79 -1.47
C ALA A 49 3.69 6.21 -0.99
N THR A 50 3.84 6.45 0.31
CA THR A 50 4.24 7.78 0.81
C THR A 50 5.66 8.14 0.40
N ILE A 51 6.60 7.20 0.49
CA ILE A 51 7.97 7.41 0.02
C ILE A 51 7.97 7.64 -1.50
N GLY A 52 7.22 6.82 -2.26
CA GLY A 52 7.09 6.96 -3.70
C GLY A 52 6.39 8.23 -4.15
N TYR A 53 5.59 8.87 -3.29
CA TYR A 53 4.98 10.17 -3.56
C TYR A 53 5.95 11.32 -3.31
N ILE A 54 6.73 11.25 -2.23
CA ILE A 54 7.64 12.33 -1.81
C ILE A 54 8.96 12.32 -2.61
N ALA A 55 9.53 11.14 -2.90
CA ALA A 55 10.83 11.03 -3.55
C ALA A 55 10.91 11.68 -4.95
N PRO A 56 9.90 11.55 -5.85
CA PRO A 56 9.90 12.21 -7.17
C PRO A 56 9.82 13.74 -7.14
N GLU A 57 9.50 14.32 -5.98
CA GLU A 57 9.50 15.77 -5.77
C GLU A 57 10.90 16.33 -5.61
N TYR A 58 11.83 15.54 -5.04
CA TYR A 58 13.22 15.95 -4.82
C TYR A 58 14.18 15.42 -5.88
N PHE A 59 13.95 14.19 -6.37
CA PHE A 59 14.86 13.55 -7.32
C PHE A 59 14.09 12.79 -8.39
N ARG A 60 14.43 13.06 -9.65
CA ARG A 60 13.87 12.35 -10.80
C ARG A 60 14.95 11.56 -11.50
N LEU A 61 14.61 10.31 -11.86
CA LEU A 61 15.53 9.44 -12.57
C LEU A 61 15.85 10.04 -13.95
N PRO A 62 17.13 10.18 -14.32
CA PRO A 62 17.49 10.65 -15.65
C PRO A 62 17.16 9.55 -16.67
N GLY A 63 16.28 9.87 -17.64
CA GLY A 63 15.94 8.94 -18.73
C GLY A 63 14.52 9.11 -19.28
N TYR A 64 14.13 8.15 -20.13
CA TYR A 64 12.80 8.05 -20.72
C TYR A 64 11.97 7.02 -19.95
N CYS A 65 10.74 7.40 -19.58
CA CYS A 65 9.76 6.51 -18.97
C CYS A 65 9.12 5.58 -20.00
N SER A 66 9.05 6.00 -21.27
CA SER A 66 8.72 5.15 -22.42
C SER A 66 9.43 5.68 -23.67
N PRO A 67 10.33 4.90 -24.29
CA PRO A 67 10.95 5.27 -25.56
C PRO A 67 9.93 5.38 -26.70
N SER A 68 8.81 4.67 -26.60
CA SER A 68 7.74 4.61 -27.61
C SER A 68 6.83 5.85 -27.61
N ALA A 69 6.87 6.66 -26.54
CA ALA A 69 6.01 7.83 -26.34
C ALA A 69 6.82 9.13 -26.07
N ASP A 70 8.15 9.10 -26.21
CA ASP A 70 9.08 10.22 -25.95
C ASP A 70 8.88 10.92 -24.58
N LEU A 71 8.33 10.21 -23.59
CA LEU A 71 8.06 10.76 -22.26
C LEU A 71 9.29 10.65 -21.36
N LYS A 72 9.88 11.79 -21.00
CA LYS A 72 10.95 11.86 -20.00
C LYS A 72 10.36 11.84 -18.60
N PHE A 73 11.09 11.25 -17.64
CA PHE A 73 10.70 11.31 -16.22
C PHE A 73 10.61 12.76 -15.68
N ALA A 74 11.24 13.72 -16.37
CA ALA A 74 11.14 15.15 -16.09
C ALA A 74 9.77 15.78 -16.43
N ASP A 75 8.99 15.19 -17.33
CA ASP A 75 7.73 15.79 -17.82
C ASP A 75 6.48 15.25 -17.10
N ILE A 76 6.67 14.35 -16.14
CA ILE A 76 5.62 13.73 -15.34
C ILE A 76 5.29 14.65 -14.16
N PRO A 77 4.08 15.23 -14.06
CA PRO A 77 3.71 16.07 -12.92
C PRO A 77 3.62 15.23 -11.64
N ASN A 78 3.89 15.83 -10.48
CA ASN A 78 3.82 15.11 -9.20
C ASN A 78 2.36 14.78 -8.82
N GLY A 79 2.20 13.70 -8.07
CA GLY A 79 0.93 13.29 -7.46
C GLY A 79 -0.06 12.61 -8.41
N VAL A 80 -1.37 12.80 -8.17
CA VAL A 80 -2.45 12.09 -8.88
C VAL A 80 -2.42 12.36 -10.39
N GLN A 81 -1.86 13.49 -10.83
CA GLN A 81 -1.71 13.82 -12.24
C GLN A 81 -0.66 12.95 -12.96
N ALA A 82 0.28 12.34 -12.23
CA ALA A 82 1.21 11.36 -12.79
C ALA A 82 0.46 10.13 -13.33
N LEU A 83 -0.62 9.72 -12.66
CA LEU A 83 -1.38 8.52 -13.00
C LEU A 83 -1.99 8.58 -14.40
N TYR A 84 -2.39 9.78 -14.84
CA TYR A 84 -3.00 9.99 -16.16
C TYR A 84 -1.98 10.15 -17.29
N LYS A 85 -0.70 10.44 -16.98
CA LYS A 85 0.38 10.53 -17.99
C LYS A 85 1.08 9.21 -18.25
N MET A 86 0.87 8.19 -17.41
CA MET A 86 1.50 6.89 -17.61
C MET A 86 0.82 6.12 -18.75
N PRO A 87 1.58 5.57 -19.70
CA PRO A 87 1.01 4.77 -20.79
C PRO A 87 0.36 3.48 -20.24
N ALA A 88 -0.72 3.02 -20.89
CA ALA A 88 -1.46 1.82 -20.48
C ALA A 88 -0.57 0.56 -20.44
N GLU A 89 0.44 0.49 -21.31
CA GLU A 89 1.43 -0.59 -21.33
C GLU A 89 2.25 -0.64 -20.03
N GLY A 90 2.61 0.52 -19.46
CA GLY A 90 3.34 0.60 -18.20
C GLY A 90 2.48 0.13 -17.02
N TRP A 91 1.20 0.50 -17.00
CA TRP A 91 0.25 -0.01 -16.02
C TRP A 91 0.06 -1.53 -16.09
N ALA A 92 -0.01 -2.08 -17.31
CA ALA A 92 -0.14 -3.52 -17.51
C ALA A 92 1.10 -4.27 -16.97
N GLN A 93 2.31 -3.78 -17.22
CA GLN A 93 3.54 -4.38 -16.69
C GLN A 93 3.59 -4.35 -15.16
N ILE A 94 3.20 -3.24 -14.55
CA ILE A 94 3.14 -3.09 -13.09
C ILE A 94 2.12 -4.07 -12.50
N ALA A 95 0.92 -4.16 -13.09
CA ALA A 95 -0.12 -5.06 -12.62
C ALA A 95 0.29 -6.54 -12.73
N VAL A 96 0.95 -6.94 -13.82
CA VAL A 96 1.48 -8.30 -14.00
C VAL A 96 2.56 -8.60 -12.96
N PHE A 97 3.47 -7.66 -12.71
CA PHE A 97 4.54 -7.83 -11.71
C PHE A 97 3.98 -7.96 -10.28
N ILE A 98 3.02 -7.11 -9.91
CA ILE A 98 2.33 -7.22 -8.61
C ILE A 98 1.58 -8.55 -8.51
N GLY A 99 0.86 -8.93 -9.56
CA GLY A 99 0.14 -10.22 -9.60
C GLY A 99 1.07 -11.42 -9.44
N PHE A 100 2.26 -11.37 -10.04
CA PHE A 100 3.28 -12.41 -9.85
C PHE A 100 3.80 -12.47 -8.42
N LEU A 101 4.10 -11.32 -7.79
CA LEU A 101 4.57 -11.24 -6.40
C LEU A 101 3.51 -11.67 -5.38
N GLU A 102 2.23 -11.47 -5.67
CA GLU A 102 1.14 -11.95 -4.80
C GLU A 102 0.85 -13.44 -4.96
N LEU A 103 1.05 -14.01 -6.15
CA LEU A 103 0.81 -15.44 -6.43
C LEU A 103 1.97 -16.34 -5.98
N PHE A 104 3.21 -15.83 -6.02
CA PHE A 104 4.40 -16.48 -5.48
C PHE A 104 4.90 -15.72 -4.25
N PRO A 105 4.26 -15.88 -3.08
CA PRO A 105 4.86 -15.40 -1.84
C PRO A 105 6.13 -16.22 -1.58
N MET A 106 7.30 -15.59 -1.74
CA MET A 106 8.58 -16.14 -1.28
C MET A 106 8.67 -16.10 0.25
#